data_AF-A0A9P7ZCF6-F1
#
_entry.id   AF-A0A9P7ZCF6-F1
#
_cell.length_a   1.000
_cell.length_b   1.000
_cell.length_c   1.000
_cell.angle_alpha   90.00
_cell.angle_beta   90.00
_cell.angle_gamma   90.00
#
_symmetry.space_group_name_H-M   'P 1'
#
loop_
_entity.id
_entity.type
_entity.pdbx_description
1 polymer ?
#
loop_
_entity_poly.entity_id
_entity_poly.type
_entity_poly.pdbx_seq_one_letter_code
_entity_poly.pdbx_strand_id
1 'polypeptide(L)'
;STGQQGGSVIDTILKGRELSSQYRIRTLTRDSSKPAAKRLAEKGIEVIQGDLDDVTSLEALFKDAHTVFALTETVHDDQMKTRDYSRGKALVDAAIAANVQFYIYSTLPHIAKNSHGKYKHGDHFDVKSEVEDCIRAQPIKSAFVAPGSFMQIF
;
A
#
# COMPACT_ATOMS: atom_id res chain seq x y z
N SER A 1 5.40 4.90 -1.85
CA SER A 1 6.70 4.78 -2.57
C SER A 1 7.84 5.50 -1.88
N THR A 2 7.62 6.69 -1.30
CA THR A 2 8.66 7.49 -0.61
C THR A 2 8.83 7.17 0.88
N GLY A 3 7.91 6.41 1.48
CA GLY A 3 8.00 5.93 2.86
C GLY A 3 8.89 4.69 3.02
N GLN A 4 9.16 4.32 4.28
CA GLN A 4 10.14 3.27 4.61
C GLN A 4 9.85 1.91 3.95
N GLN A 5 8.60 1.44 4.01
CA GLN A 5 8.23 0.14 3.42
C GLN A 5 8.34 0.15 1.89
N GLY A 6 7.66 1.11 1.24
CA GLY A 6 7.66 1.21 -0.22
C GLY A 6 9.05 1.45 -0.80
N GLY A 7 9.87 2.28 -0.16
CA GLY A 7 11.25 2.52 -0.57
C GLY A 7 12.12 1.26 -0.47
N SER A 8 11.96 0.48 0.61
CA SER A 8 12.68 -0.79 0.78
C SER A 8 12.32 -1.83 -0.29
N VAL A 9 11.04 -1.97 -0.62
CA VAL A 9 10.57 -2.87 -1.69
C VAL A 9 11.20 -2.46 -3.03
N ILE A 10 11.16 -1.16 -3.35
CA ILE A 10 11.74 -0.62 -4.57
C ILE A 10 13.25 -0.90 -4.65
N ASP A 11 13.99 -0.57 -3.61
CA ASP A 11 15.44 -0.75 -3.59
C ASP A 11 15.83 -2.24 -3.68
N THR A 12 15.03 -3.14 -3.09
CA THR A 12 15.25 -4.59 -3.17
C THR A 12 15.08 -5.09 -4.60
N ILE A 13 14.01 -4.67 -5.30
CA ILE A 13 13.77 -5.05 -6.69
C ILE A 13 14.89 -4.52 -7.59
N LEU A 14 15.29 -3.26 -7.44
CA LEU A 14 16.32 -2.64 -8.27
C LEU A 14 17.71 -3.26 -8.07
N LYS A 15 18.07 -3.66 -6.84
CA LYS A 15 19.37 -4.28 -6.52
C LYS A 15 19.45 -5.76 -6.94
N GLY A 16 18.33 -6.48 -6.97
CA GLY A 16 18.30 -7.88 -7.37
C GLY A 16 18.35 -8.03 -8.89
N ARG A 17 19.41 -8.63 -9.44
CA ARG A 17 19.58 -8.81 -10.91
C ARG A 17 18.39 -9.52 -11.57
N GLU A 18 17.86 -10.55 -10.91
CA GLU A 18 16.71 -11.30 -11.41
C GLU A 18 15.42 -10.50 -11.33
N LEU A 19 15.19 -9.77 -10.23
CA LEU A 19 13.98 -8.98 -10.05
C LEU A 19 13.95 -7.76 -10.98
N SER A 20 15.09 -7.08 -11.15
CA SER A 20 15.18 -5.91 -12.02
C SER A 20 15.09 -6.23 -13.51
N SER A 21 15.37 -7.47 -13.92
CA SER A 21 15.13 -7.91 -15.30
C SER A 21 13.68 -8.37 -15.53
N GLN A 22 12.98 -8.81 -14.49
CA GLN A 22 11.58 -9.28 -14.58
C GLN A 22 10.55 -8.16 -14.37
N TYR A 23 10.83 -7.20 -13.49
CA TYR A 23 9.84 -6.21 -13.05
C TYR A 23 10.25 -4.78 -13.43
N ARG A 24 9.27 -4.04 -13.96
CA ARG A 24 9.29 -2.58 -14.02
C ARG A 24 8.46 -2.03 -12.88
N ILE A 25 8.92 -0.93 -12.28
CA ILE A 25 8.29 -0.35 -11.09
C ILE A 25 7.53 0.91 -11.50
N ARG A 26 6.28 1.00 -11.04
CA ARG A 26 5.48 2.23 -11.06
C ARG A 26 5.10 2.62 -9.64
N THR A 27 5.05 3.93 -9.39
CA THR A 27 4.70 4.49 -8.08
C THR A 27 3.75 5.67 -8.21
N LEU A 28 2.98 5.92 -7.16
CA LEU A 28 2.12 7.10 -7.04
C LEU A 28 2.76 8.12 -6.09
N THR A 29 2.63 9.41 -6.41
CA THR A 29 2.92 10.54 -5.52
C THR A 29 1.91 11.65 -5.74
N ARG A 30 1.51 12.36 -4.67
CA ARG A 30 0.67 13.55 -4.79
C ARG A 30 1.36 14.72 -5.49
N ASP A 31 2.70 14.72 -5.47
CA ASP A 31 3.51 15.78 -6.05
C ASP A 31 4.77 15.18 -6.66
N SER A 32 4.84 15.19 -7.99
CA SER A 32 5.99 14.67 -8.76
C SER A 32 7.19 15.61 -8.76
N SER A 33 7.00 16.88 -8.38
CA SER A 33 8.06 17.89 -8.35
C SER A 33 8.98 17.76 -7.13
N LYS A 34 8.54 17.05 -6.08
CA LYS A 34 9.31 16.88 -4.84
C LYS A 34 10.62 16.12 -5.08
N PRO A 35 11.71 16.44 -4.35
CA PRO A 35 12.99 15.77 -4.51
C PRO A 35 12.93 14.25 -4.38
N ALA A 36 12.07 13.72 -3.51
CA ALA A 36 11.90 12.28 -3.34
C ALA A 36 11.31 11.61 -4.60
N ALA A 37 10.35 12.25 -5.27
CA ALA A 37 9.76 11.76 -6.50
C ALA A 37 10.76 11.82 -7.67
N LYS A 38 11.51 12.92 -7.79
CA LYS A 38 12.58 13.08 -8.79
C LYS A 38 13.66 11.99 -8.66
N ARG A 39 14.10 11.69 -7.43
CA ARG A 39 15.07 10.61 -7.17
C ARG A 39 14.54 9.22 -7.57
N LEU A 40 13.23 8.98 -7.47
CA LEU A 40 12.64 7.72 -7.95
C LEU A 40 12.68 7.68 -9.49
N ALA A 41 12.31 8.77 -10.15
CA ALA A 41 12.37 8.86 -11.61
C ALA A 41 13.81 8.68 -12.15
N GLU A 42 14.82 9.25 -11.49
CA GLU A 42 16.24 9.07 -11.82
C GLU A 42 16.70 7.61 -11.73
N LYS A 43 16.04 6.78 -10.91
CA LYS A 43 16.26 5.33 -10.82
C LYS A 43 15.52 4.53 -11.90
N GLY A 44 14.89 5.19 -12.88
CA GLY A 44 14.11 4.54 -13.94
C GLY A 44 12.72 4.08 -13.52
N ILE A 45 12.21 4.55 -12.38
CA ILE A 45 10.87 4.22 -11.87
C ILE A 45 9.85 5.14 -12.52
N GLU A 46 8.74 4.58 -12.99
CA GLU A 46 7.61 5.37 -13.47
C GLU A 46 6.90 6.03 -12.29
N VAL A 47 6.79 7.36 -12.30
CA VAL A 47 6.17 8.15 -11.23
C VAL A 47 4.89 8.77 -11.76
N ILE A 48 3.75 8.27 -11.29
CA ILE A 48 2.44 8.83 -11.56
C ILE A 48 2.15 9.90 -10.51
N GLN A 49 1.76 11.09 -10.96
CA GLN A 49 1.20 12.09 -10.07
C GLN A 49 -0.29 11.84 -9.88
N GLY A 50 -0.73 11.65 -8.64
CA GLY A 50 -2.12 11.40 -8.32
C GLY A 50 -2.36 11.16 -6.83
N ASP A 51 -3.61 10.92 -6.46
CA ASP A 51 -4.05 10.71 -5.07
C ASP A 51 -4.72 9.34 -4.91
N LEU A 52 -4.66 8.78 -3.70
CA LEU A 52 -5.37 7.54 -3.38
C LEU A 52 -6.88 7.74 -3.25
N ASP A 53 -7.31 8.99 -3.04
CA ASP A 53 -8.73 9.35 -2.98
C ASP A 53 -9.34 9.60 -4.37
N ASP A 54 -8.54 9.55 -5.45
CA ASP A 54 -9.00 9.71 -6.84
C ASP A 54 -8.93 8.37 -7.60
N VAL A 55 -10.10 7.91 -8.06
CA VAL A 55 -10.23 6.66 -8.81
C VAL A 55 -9.41 6.70 -10.11
N THR A 56 -9.36 7.84 -10.80
CA THR A 56 -8.62 7.99 -12.06
C THR A 56 -7.12 7.80 -11.84
N SER A 57 -6.62 8.32 -10.71
CA SER A 57 -5.24 8.13 -10.28
C SER A 57 -4.92 6.65 -10.01
N LEU A 58 -5.84 5.91 -9.40
CA LEU A 58 -5.68 4.47 -9.15
C LEU A 58 -5.73 3.64 -10.44
N GLU A 59 -6.63 3.98 -11.36
CA GLU A 59 -6.69 3.35 -12.69
C GLU A 59 -5.37 3.52 -13.45
N ALA A 60 -4.85 4.76 -13.50
CA ALA A 60 -3.56 5.04 -14.12
C ALA A 60 -2.41 4.30 -13.42
N LEU A 61 -2.45 4.20 -12.09
CA LEU A 61 -1.45 3.48 -11.31
C LEU A 61 -1.45 1.98 -11.63
N PHE A 62 -2.62 1.33 -11.71
CA PHE A 62 -2.71 -0.12 -11.86
C PHE A 62 -2.81 -0.61 -13.29
N LYS A 63 -2.93 0.29 -14.28
CA LYS A 63 -2.93 -0.07 -15.69
C LYS A 63 -1.78 -1.03 -16.05
N ASP A 64 -2.12 -2.21 -16.54
CA ASP A 64 -1.19 -3.27 -16.95
C ASP A 64 -0.25 -3.78 -15.82
N ALA A 65 -0.59 -3.54 -14.55
CA ALA A 65 0.21 -4.00 -13.42
C ALA A 65 -0.05 -5.49 -13.13
N HIS A 66 1.02 -6.29 -13.03
CA HIS A 66 0.93 -7.69 -12.63
C HIS A 66 0.80 -7.86 -11.11
N THR A 67 1.66 -7.18 -10.35
CA THR A 67 1.74 -7.28 -8.88
C THR A 67 1.65 -5.90 -8.26
N VAL A 68 0.86 -5.78 -7.19
CA VAL A 68 0.73 -4.53 -6.41
C VAL A 68 1.23 -4.76 -4.98
N PHE A 69 2.05 -3.84 -4.48
CA PHE A 69 2.33 -3.70 -3.05
C PHE A 69 1.60 -2.46 -2.53
N ALA A 70 0.58 -2.67 -1.72
CA ALA A 70 -0.31 -1.63 -1.23
C ALA A 70 -0.19 -1.43 0.27
N LEU A 71 -0.30 -0.17 0.69
CA LEU A 71 -0.42 0.25 2.07
C LEU A 71 -1.20 1.56 2.14
N THR A 72 -1.86 1.80 3.26
CA THR A 72 -2.59 3.02 3.54
C THR A 72 -1.88 3.84 4.62
N GLU A 73 -1.76 5.15 4.37
CA GLU A 73 -1.24 6.10 5.35
C GLU A 73 -2.30 6.37 6.43
N THR A 74 -1.92 6.18 7.70
CA THR A 74 -2.77 6.52 8.84
C THR A 74 -2.64 8.00 9.15
N VAL A 75 -3.69 8.75 8.85
CA VAL A 75 -3.83 10.17 9.20
C VAL A 75 -4.63 10.26 10.49
N HIS A 76 -4.02 10.81 11.54
CA HIS A 76 -4.54 10.82 12.91
C HIS A 76 -5.50 12.00 13.13
N ASP A 77 -6.76 11.83 12.75
CA ASP A 77 -7.87 12.74 13.02
C ASP A 77 -9.16 11.94 13.26
N ASP A 78 -10.30 12.62 13.44
CA ASP A 78 -11.60 11.99 13.71
C ASP A 78 -12.12 11.08 12.58
N GLN A 79 -11.58 11.23 11.36
CA GLN A 79 -11.94 10.45 10.18
C GLN A 79 -10.93 9.32 9.89
N MET A 80 -9.96 9.10 10.78
CA MET A 80 -8.87 8.14 10.59
C MET A 80 -9.37 6.77 10.12
N LYS A 81 -10.30 6.16 10.87
CA LYS A 81 -10.80 4.82 10.58
C LYS A 81 -11.56 4.77 9.25
N THR A 82 -12.51 5.68 9.06
CA THR A 82 -13.33 5.74 7.83
C THR A 82 -12.47 5.92 6.59
N ARG A 83 -11.50 6.83 6.64
CA ARG A 83 -10.61 7.14 5.51
C ARG A 83 -9.59 6.04 5.23
N ASP A 84 -9.01 5.42 6.26
CA ASP A 84 -8.05 4.32 6.08
C ASP A 84 -8.77 3.11 5.44
N TYR A 85 -9.98 2.78 5.92
CA TYR A 85 -10.82 1.74 5.34
C TYR A 85 -11.22 2.05 3.89
N SER A 86 -11.73 3.26 3.61
CA SER A 86 -12.19 3.63 2.27
C SER A 86 -11.06 3.58 1.24
N ARG A 87 -9.87 4.09 1.59
CA ARG A 87 -8.66 4.01 0.74
C ARG A 87 -8.21 2.57 0.53
N GLY A 88 -8.21 1.76 1.58
CA GLY A 88 -7.87 0.34 1.50
C GLY A 88 -8.80 -0.42 0.55
N LYS A 89 -10.10 -0.16 0.65
CA LYS A 89 -11.11 -0.73 -0.26
C LYS A 89 -10.92 -0.23 -1.70
N ALA A 90 -10.75 1.07 -1.90
CA ALA A 90 -10.56 1.64 -3.24
C ALA A 90 -9.32 1.05 -3.96
N LEU A 91 -8.22 0.83 -3.22
CA LEU A 91 -7.03 0.20 -3.74
C LEU A 91 -7.27 -1.24 -4.23
N VAL A 92 -7.95 -2.08 -3.45
CA VAL A 92 -8.23 -3.46 -3.89
C VAL A 92 -9.26 -3.51 -5.01
N ASP A 93 -10.30 -2.66 -4.97
CA ASP A 93 -11.30 -2.55 -6.03
C ASP A 93 -10.62 -2.17 -7.37
N ALA A 94 -9.74 -1.17 -7.35
CA ALA A 94 -9.00 -0.74 -8.55
C ALA A 94 -8.02 -1.80 -9.05
N ALA A 95 -7.37 -2.55 -8.14
CA ALA A 95 -6.49 -3.66 -8.53
C ALA A 95 -7.28 -4.78 -9.24
N ILE A 96 -8.48 -5.11 -8.75
CA ILE A 96 -9.37 -6.08 -9.39
C ILE A 96 -9.83 -5.57 -10.76
N ALA A 97 -10.26 -4.32 -10.85
CA ALA A 97 -10.68 -3.70 -12.11
C ALA A 97 -9.56 -3.70 -13.17
N ALA A 98 -8.31 -3.54 -12.74
CA ALA A 98 -7.13 -3.61 -13.60
C ALA A 98 -6.63 -5.03 -13.89
N ASN A 99 -7.32 -6.08 -13.41
CA ASN A 99 -6.91 -7.49 -13.53
C ASN A 99 -5.51 -7.78 -12.97
N VAL A 100 -5.16 -7.16 -11.83
CA VAL A 100 -3.91 -7.45 -11.11
C VAL A 100 -3.88 -8.92 -10.68
N GLN A 101 -2.77 -9.59 -10.95
CA GLN A 101 -2.62 -11.03 -10.71
C GLN A 101 -2.21 -11.37 -9.27
N PHE A 102 -1.50 -10.46 -8.59
CA PHE A 102 -1.07 -10.66 -7.21
C PHE A 102 -1.08 -9.37 -6.40
N TYR A 103 -1.70 -9.39 -5.22
CA TYR A 103 -1.87 -8.23 -4.36
C TYR A 103 -1.26 -8.44 -2.97
N ILE A 104 -0.25 -7.64 -2.63
CA ILE A 104 0.42 -7.69 -1.34
C ILE A 104 -0.04 -6.48 -0.53
N TYR A 105 -0.64 -6.72 0.63
CA TYR A 105 -1.11 -5.65 1.51
C TYR A 105 -0.32 -5.58 2.81
N SER A 106 0.09 -4.37 3.20
CA SER A 106 0.69 -4.09 4.50
C SER A 106 -0.41 -3.89 5.54
N THR A 107 -0.57 -4.89 6.39
CA THR A 107 -1.65 -5.01 7.39
C THR A 107 -1.12 -4.81 8.81
N LEU A 108 -2.00 -4.84 9.81
CA LEU A 108 -1.66 -4.89 11.24
C LEU A 108 -2.60 -5.85 11.98
N PRO A 109 -2.20 -6.39 13.15
CA PRO A 109 -3.07 -7.26 13.95
C PRO A 109 -4.33 -6.54 14.45
N HIS A 110 -5.47 -7.23 14.46
CA HIS A 110 -6.69 -6.71 15.08
C HIS A 110 -6.62 -6.78 16.62
N ILE A 111 -6.26 -5.68 17.26
CA ILE A 111 -6.09 -5.52 18.71
C ILE A 111 -7.37 -5.85 19.48
N ALA A 112 -8.51 -5.27 19.13
CA ALA A 112 -9.74 -5.51 19.87
C ALA A 112 -10.20 -6.97 19.79
N LYS A 113 -10.17 -7.57 18.59
CA LYS A 113 -10.53 -8.97 18.36
C LYS A 113 -9.56 -9.93 19.06
N ASN A 114 -8.25 -9.73 18.88
CA ASN A 114 -7.22 -10.61 19.45
C ASN A 114 -7.15 -10.54 20.98
N SER A 115 -7.58 -9.42 21.57
CA SER A 115 -7.62 -9.23 23.02
C SER A 115 -8.99 -9.56 23.64
N HIS A 116 -9.93 -10.12 22.89
CA HIS A 116 -11.30 -10.38 23.32
C HIS A 116 -11.99 -9.14 23.93
N GLY A 117 -11.76 -7.97 23.33
CA GLY A 117 -12.35 -6.70 23.76
C GLY A 117 -11.69 -6.05 24.98
N LYS A 118 -10.57 -6.60 25.49
CA LYS A 118 -9.81 -6.00 26.60
C LYS A 118 -9.18 -4.67 26.21
N TYR A 119 -8.62 -4.57 25.00
CA TYR A 119 -8.01 -3.35 24.48
C TYR A 119 -8.86 -2.79 23.35
N LYS A 120 -9.37 -1.56 23.51
CA LYS A 120 -10.39 -0.96 22.62
C LYS A 120 -9.92 0.24 21.81
N HIS A 121 -8.71 0.73 22.04
CA HIS A 121 -8.19 1.96 21.42
C HIS A 121 -7.10 1.69 20.37
N GLY A 122 -7.21 0.54 19.70
CA GLY A 122 -6.30 0.08 18.66
C GLY A 122 -6.80 0.37 17.25
N ASP A 123 -7.64 1.38 17.04
CA ASP A 123 -8.41 1.54 15.79
C ASP A 123 -7.54 1.61 14.52
N HIS A 124 -6.35 2.22 14.59
CA HIS A 124 -5.42 2.30 13.46
C HIS A 124 -4.75 0.96 13.10
N PHE A 125 -4.72 0.01 14.04
CA PHE A 125 -4.33 -1.38 13.80
C PHE A 125 -5.54 -2.16 13.26
N ASP A 126 -6.66 -2.04 13.96
CA ASP A 126 -7.89 -2.78 13.67
C ASP A 126 -8.37 -2.52 12.24
N VAL A 127 -8.36 -1.26 11.79
CA VAL A 127 -8.80 -0.89 10.44
C VAL A 127 -7.98 -1.56 9.34
N LYS A 128 -6.68 -1.80 9.55
CA LYS A 128 -5.84 -2.48 8.55
C LYS A 128 -6.18 -3.97 8.46
N SER A 129 -6.49 -4.59 9.60
CA SER A 129 -7.02 -5.96 9.61
C SER A 129 -8.42 -6.03 8.99
N GLU A 130 -9.28 -5.03 9.18
CA GLU A 130 -10.61 -4.95 8.56
C GLU A 130 -10.50 -4.82 7.03
N VAL A 131 -9.53 -4.06 6.52
CA VAL A 131 -9.21 -3.99 5.09
C VAL A 131 -8.66 -5.33 4.58
N GLU A 132 -7.80 -5.99 5.34
CA GLU A 132 -7.34 -7.35 5.00
C GLU A 132 -8.51 -8.34 4.89
N ASP A 133 -9.44 -8.34 5.84
CA ASP A 133 -10.65 -9.19 5.78
C ASP A 133 -11.47 -8.88 4.51
N CYS A 134 -11.58 -7.60 4.13
CA CYS A 134 -12.19 -7.18 2.87
C CYS A 134 -11.46 -7.76 1.65
N ILE A 135 -10.12 -7.68 1.59
CA ILE A 135 -9.29 -8.21 0.49
C ILE A 135 -9.42 -9.73 0.39
N ARG A 136 -9.43 -10.44 1.53
CA ARG A 136 -9.56 -11.90 1.58
C ARG A 136 -10.88 -12.41 1.02
N ALA A 137 -11.93 -11.59 1.04
CA ALA A 137 -13.22 -11.91 0.46
C ALA A 137 -13.30 -11.69 -1.07
N GLN A 138 -12.26 -11.13 -1.68
CA GLN A 138 -12.22 -10.82 -3.12
C GLN A 138 -11.56 -11.94 -3.95
N PRO A 139 -11.88 -12.04 -5.25
CA PRO A 139 -11.30 -13.03 -6.15
C PRO A 139 -9.89 -12.64 -6.65
N ILE A 140 -9.03 -12.12 -5.77
CA ILE A 140 -7.65 -11.73 -6.09
C ILE A 140 -6.66 -12.51 -5.23
N LYS A 141 -5.64 -13.08 -5.88
CA LYS A 141 -4.58 -13.80 -5.15
C LYS A 141 -3.79 -12.79 -4.32
N SER A 142 -3.74 -13.00 -3.00
CA SER A 142 -3.20 -12.01 -2.08
C SER A 142 -2.24 -12.58 -1.03
N ALA A 143 -1.38 -11.71 -0.53
CA ALA A 143 -0.50 -11.96 0.62
C ALA A 143 -0.50 -10.74 1.56
N PHE A 144 -0.23 -10.98 2.83
CA PHE A 144 -0.34 -9.97 3.88
C PHE A 144 0.96 -9.92 4.68
N VAL A 145 1.47 -8.70 4.90
CA VAL A 145 2.68 -8.46 5.67
C VAL A 145 2.31 -7.57 6.85
N ALA A 146 2.51 -8.07 8.07
CA ALA A 146 2.31 -7.32 9.31
C ALA A 146 3.67 -6.89 9.88
N PRO A 147 4.15 -5.68 9.59
CA PRO A 147 5.44 -5.22 10.09
C PRO A 147 5.39 -4.97 11.61
N GLY A 148 6.51 -5.23 12.28
CA GLY A 148 6.73 -4.74 13.65
C GLY A 148 7.06 -3.25 13.69
N SER A 149 7.24 -2.70 14.90
CA SER A 149 7.71 -1.33 15.07
C SER A 149 9.04 -1.11 14.36
N PHE A 150 9.17 0.03 13.68
CA PHE A 150 10.41 0.37 12.99
C PHE A 150 11.50 0.74 14.01
N MET A 151 12.72 0.25 13.80
CA MET A 151 13.84 0.62 14.68
C MET A 151 14.27 2.09 14.50
N GLN A 152 13.87 2.71 13.38
CA GLN A 152 14.20 4.09 13.01
C GLN A 152 13.33 5.15 13.73
N ILE A 153 12.36 4.74 14.56
CA ILE A 153 11.55 5.66 15.38
C ILE A 153 12.01 5.73 16.84
N PHE A 154 13.17 5.13 17.13
CA PHE A 154 13.92 5.24 18.39
C PHE A 154 15.27 5.91 18.12
#